data_AF-A0A1G2YVH7-F1
#
_entry.id   AF-A0A1G2YVH7-F1
#
_cell.length_a   1.000
_cell.length_b   1.000
_cell.length_c   1.000
_cell.angle_alpha   90.00
_cell.angle_beta   90.00
_cell.angle_gamma   90.00
#
_symmetry.space_group_name_H-M   'P 1'
#
loop_
_entity.id
_entity.type
_entity.pdbx_description
1 polymer ?
#
loop_
_entity_poly.entity_id
_entity_poly.type
_entity_poly.pdbx_seq_one_letter_code
_entity_poly.pdbx_strand_id
1 'polypeptide(L)'
;MAVLAPEIVATIFGGEWMSVIPVMRVLSLAGMAHSVFYLKRYLVLAYGRPKWHLGLQLLTVALTLAGVLLAVSGGILAVAWAQVLTLLASFPLLFLAVARLVHVRLTEDLQALLPALTASLVTALVVSATKVVIAGHVAPRTVLAAGLLVGAGIYIAAVRTIDPGSFLRSVRYIRAMLGRKEYDDAPAGG
;
A
#
# COMPACT_ATOMS: atom_id res chain seq x y z
N MET A 1 -1.18 -2.86 -9.20
CA MET A 1 -2.63 -3.11 -9.30
C MET A 1 -3.32 -2.23 -10.33
N ALA A 2 -3.39 -0.90 -10.16
CA ALA A 2 -4.16 -0.02 -11.05
C ALA A 2 -3.86 -0.14 -12.57
N VAL A 3 -2.60 -0.30 -12.95
CA VAL A 3 -2.17 -0.41 -14.38
C VAL A 3 -2.59 -1.73 -15.01
N LEU A 4 -2.54 -2.82 -14.23
CA LEU A 4 -2.87 -4.19 -14.65
C LEU A 4 -4.34 -4.56 -14.38
N ALA A 5 -5.15 -3.62 -13.87
CA ALA A 5 -6.54 -3.89 -13.50
C ALA A 5 -7.38 -4.52 -14.64
N PRO A 6 -7.30 -4.04 -15.91
CA PRO A 6 -8.04 -4.66 -17.00
C PRO A 6 -7.70 -6.13 -17.22
N GLU A 7 -6.41 -6.46 -17.16
CA GLU A 7 -5.95 -7.82 -17.37
C GLU A 7 -6.30 -8.72 -16.17
N ILE A 8 -6.17 -8.21 -14.94
CA ILE A 8 -6.55 -8.94 -13.72
C ILE A 8 -8.05 -9.29 -13.78
N VAL A 9 -8.89 -8.33 -14.16
CA VAL A 9 -10.33 -8.56 -14.30
C VAL A 9 -10.60 -9.57 -15.41
N ALA A 10 -10.03 -9.38 -16.60
CA ALA A 10 -10.27 -10.26 -17.74
C ALA A 10 -9.82 -11.72 -17.50
N THR A 11 -8.80 -11.94 -16.66
CA THR A 11 -8.26 -13.29 -16.40
C THR A 11 -8.84 -13.98 -15.18
N ILE A 12 -9.10 -13.26 -14.10
CA ILE A 12 -9.61 -13.84 -12.84
C ILE A 12 -11.14 -13.87 -12.86
N PHE A 13 -11.77 -12.78 -13.29
CA PHE A 13 -13.23 -12.60 -13.21
C PHE A 13 -13.93 -12.80 -14.56
N GLY A 14 -13.20 -12.61 -15.67
CA GLY A 14 -13.73 -12.71 -17.03
C GLY A 14 -14.24 -11.37 -17.59
N GLY A 15 -14.63 -11.37 -18.87
CA GLY A 15 -15.02 -10.15 -19.62
C GLY A 15 -16.28 -9.46 -19.12
N GLU A 16 -17.20 -10.18 -18.48
CA GLU A 16 -18.45 -9.63 -17.94
C GLU A 16 -18.23 -8.63 -16.79
N TRP A 17 -17.05 -8.67 -16.15
CA TRP A 17 -16.73 -7.85 -14.98
C TRP A 17 -15.88 -6.62 -15.31
N MET A 18 -15.72 -6.30 -16.60
CA MET A 18 -14.91 -5.15 -17.05
C MET A 18 -15.41 -3.81 -16.48
N SER A 19 -16.70 -3.72 -16.11
CA SER A 19 -17.29 -2.56 -15.43
C SER A 19 -16.67 -2.28 -14.04
N VAL A 20 -15.98 -3.25 -13.43
CA VAL A 20 -15.30 -3.11 -12.11
C VAL A 20 -13.92 -2.45 -12.22
N ILE A 21 -13.33 -2.38 -13.41
CA ILE A 21 -11.98 -1.81 -13.62
C ILE A 21 -11.82 -0.41 -13.02
N PRO A 22 -12.74 0.56 -13.25
CA PRO A 22 -12.62 1.90 -12.67
C PRO A 22 -12.62 1.86 -11.14
N VAL A 23 -13.44 1.00 -10.55
CA VAL A 23 -13.54 0.82 -9.09
C VAL A 23 -12.23 0.30 -8.52
N MET A 24 -11.64 -0.73 -9.12
CA MET A 24 -10.35 -1.28 -8.69
C MET A 24 -9.22 -0.26 -8.78
N ARG A 25 -9.23 0.60 -9.81
CA ARG A 25 -8.24 1.69 -9.94
C ARG A 25 -8.36 2.68 -8.80
N VAL A 26 -9.57 3.12 -8.47
CA VAL A 26 -9.83 4.04 -7.34
C VAL A 26 -9.45 3.39 -6.01
N LEU A 27 -9.85 2.14 -5.78
CA LEU A 27 -9.49 1.40 -4.57
C LEU A 27 -7.99 1.13 -4.44
N SER A 28 -7.26 1.02 -5.56
CA SER A 28 -5.80 0.93 -5.52
C SER A 28 -5.17 2.20 -4.94
N LEU A 29 -5.74 3.38 -5.23
CA LEU A 29 -5.31 4.64 -4.61
C LEU A 29 -5.63 4.66 -3.11
N ALA A 30 -6.82 4.17 -2.74
CA ALA A 30 -7.18 4.02 -1.33
C ALA A 30 -6.20 3.10 -0.58
N GLY A 31 -5.82 1.96 -1.16
CA GLY A 31 -4.86 1.02 -0.57
C GLY A 31 -3.46 1.61 -0.36
N MET A 32 -3.01 2.44 -1.30
CA MET A 32 -1.75 3.18 -1.14
C MET A 32 -1.80 4.12 0.07
N ALA A 33 -2.85 4.94 0.16
CA ALA A 33 -3.03 5.86 1.29
C ALA A 33 -3.16 5.09 2.62
N HIS A 34 -3.93 3.99 2.62
CA HIS A 34 -4.14 3.16 3.80
C HIS A 34 -2.83 2.59 4.37
N SER A 35 -1.91 2.15 3.51
CA SER A 35 -0.62 1.58 3.94
C SER A 35 0.20 2.58 4.76
N VAL A 36 0.18 3.86 4.38
CA VAL A 36 0.87 4.93 5.11
C VAL A 36 0.19 5.22 6.45
N PHE A 37 -1.14 5.29 6.49
CA PHE A 37 -1.88 5.60 7.73
C PHE A 37 -1.87 4.47 8.73
N TYR A 38 -1.94 3.23 8.25
CA TYR A 38 -2.02 2.04 9.10
C TYR A 38 -0.83 2.00 10.05
N LEU A 39 0.39 2.14 9.53
CA LEU A 39 1.61 2.16 10.34
C LEU A 39 1.59 3.28 11.39
N LYS A 40 1.18 4.49 11.00
CA LYS A 40 1.11 5.65 11.92
C LYS A 40 0.14 5.45 13.06
N ARG A 41 -0.97 4.74 12.84
CA ARG A 41 -1.95 4.41 13.89
C ARG A 41 -1.36 3.51 14.98
N TYR A 42 -0.48 2.58 14.62
CA TYR A 42 0.22 1.74 15.60
C TYR A 42 1.26 2.49 16.41
N LEU A 43 1.91 3.50 15.82
CA LEU A 43 2.81 4.38 16.56
C LEU A 43 2.06 5.09 17.70
N VAL A 44 0.88 5.65 17.44
CA VAL A 44 0.07 6.31 18.48
C VAL A 44 -0.33 5.33 19.59
N LEU A 45 -0.60 4.07 19.24
CA LEU A 45 -0.93 3.03 20.21
C LEU A 45 0.30 2.65 21.07
N ALA A 46 1.47 2.49 20.44
CA ALA A 46 2.73 2.15 21.11
C ALA A 46 3.22 3.23 22.09
N TYR A 47 2.92 4.51 21.82
CA TYR A 47 3.23 5.64 22.71
C TYR A 47 2.25 5.78 23.91
N GLY A 48 1.38 4.80 24.15
CA GLY A 48 0.53 4.77 25.36
C GLY A 48 -0.62 5.77 25.35
N ARG A 49 -1.09 6.20 24.16
CA ARG A 49 -2.25 7.10 24.01
C ARG A 49 -3.47 6.39 23.37
N PRO A 50 -3.99 5.29 23.95
CA PRO A 50 -5.10 4.53 23.37
C PRO A 50 -6.38 5.36 23.24
N LYS A 51 -6.64 6.31 24.15
CA LYS A 51 -7.80 7.22 24.07
C LYS A 51 -7.80 8.08 22.80
N TRP A 52 -6.63 8.54 22.36
CA TRP A 52 -6.49 9.30 21.10
C TRP A 52 -6.70 8.41 19.89
N HIS A 53 -6.14 7.20 19.92
CA HIS A 53 -6.35 6.21 18.88
C HIS A 53 -7.83 5.85 18.71
N LEU A 54 -8.55 5.63 19.83
CA LEU A 54 -9.98 5.36 19.83
C LEU A 54 -10.79 6.53 19.27
N GLY A 55 -10.50 7.77 19.68
CA GLY A 55 -11.15 8.96 19.13
C GLY A 55 -10.95 9.11 17.61
N LEU A 56 -9.73 8.88 17.13
CA LEU A 56 -9.40 8.91 15.70
C LEU A 56 -10.07 7.77 14.92
N GLN A 57 -10.17 6.57 15.50
CA GLN A 57 -10.91 5.45 14.91
C GLN A 57 -12.39 5.76 14.81
N LEU A 58 -13.02 6.22 15.89
CA LEU A 58 -14.44 6.58 15.91
C LEU A 58 -14.76 7.66 14.88
N LEU A 59 -13.92 8.68 14.79
CA LEU A 59 -14.07 9.71 13.77
C LEU A 59 -13.89 9.16 12.35
N THR A 60 -12.91 8.28 12.13
CA THR A 60 -12.73 7.62 10.82
C THR A 60 -13.97 6.81 10.45
N VAL A 61 -14.54 6.05 11.40
CA VAL A 61 -15.75 5.26 11.20
C VAL A 61 -16.93 6.17 10.87
N ALA A 62 -17.13 7.27 11.62
CA ALA A 62 -18.18 8.23 11.35
C ALA A 62 -18.05 8.87 9.96
N LEU A 63 -16.83 9.32 9.58
CA LEU A 63 -16.56 9.88 8.25
C LEU A 63 -16.73 8.83 7.14
N THR A 64 -16.39 7.57 7.40
CA THR A 64 -16.57 6.48 6.43
C THR A 64 -18.06 6.20 6.22
N LEU A 65 -18.83 6.08 7.31
CA LEU A 65 -20.27 5.85 7.24
C LEU A 65 -20.97 7.02 6.54
N ALA A 66 -20.65 8.27 6.90
CA ALA A 66 -21.19 9.44 6.24
C ALA A 66 -20.84 9.46 4.75
N GLY A 67 -19.58 9.20 4.40
CA GLY A 67 -19.13 9.15 3.00
C GLY A 67 -19.85 8.06 2.19
N VAL A 68 -19.99 6.85 2.76
CA VAL A 68 -20.68 5.73 2.11
C VAL A 68 -22.17 6.03 1.93
N LEU A 69 -22.85 6.56 2.95
CA LEU A 69 -24.27 6.90 2.87
C LEU A 69 -24.55 7.99 1.83
N LEU A 70 -23.68 8.99 1.72
CA LEU A 70 -23.81 10.03 0.69
C LEU A 70 -23.52 9.50 -0.71
N ALA A 71 -22.61 8.53 -0.83
CA ALA A 71 -22.17 8.00 -2.10
C ALA A 71 -22.96 6.79 -2.61
N VAL A 72 -23.78 6.15 -1.76
CA VAL A 72 -24.53 4.93 -2.12
C VAL A 72 -25.44 5.14 -3.33
N SER A 73 -25.99 6.34 -3.49
CA SER A 73 -26.85 6.73 -4.61
C SER A 73 -26.09 6.82 -5.95
N GLY A 74 -24.78 7.04 -5.92
CA GLY A 74 -23.91 7.10 -7.10
C GLY A 74 -23.32 5.74 -7.51
N GLY A 75 -23.73 4.65 -6.85
CA GLY A 75 -23.23 3.31 -7.11
C GLY A 75 -21.82 3.06 -6.55
N ILE A 76 -21.27 1.89 -6.86
CA ILE A 76 -20.03 1.39 -6.23
C ILE A 76 -18.79 2.25 -6.53
N LEU A 77 -18.76 2.95 -7.67
CA LEU A 77 -17.66 3.85 -8.01
C LEU A 77 -17.66 5.10 -7.12
N ALA A 78 -18.84 5.67 -6.85
CA ALA A 78 -18.97 6.79 -5.92
C ALA A 78 -18.53 6.39 -4.51
N VAL A 79 -18.89 5.18 -4.07
CA VAL A 79 -18.46 4.65 -2.77
C VAL A 79 -16.94 4.50 -2.70
N ALA A 80 -16.30 4.02 -3.76
CA ALA A 80 -14.84 3.93 -3.81
C ALA A 80 -14.17 5.31 -3.69
N TRP A 81 -14.71 6.33 -4.37
CA TRP A 81 -14.23 7.71 -4.23
C TRP A 81 -14.48 8.28 -2.83
N ALA A 82 -15.63 7.99 -2.22
CA ALA A 82 -15.90 8.39 -0.86
C ALA A 82 -14.87 7.82 0.12
N GLN A 83 -14.45 6.56 -0.05
CA GLN A 83 -13.37 6.00 0.77
C GLN A 83 -12.04 6.76 0.61
N VAL A 84 -11.67 7.10 -0.63
CA VAL A 84 -10.47 7.91 -0.89
C VAL A 84 -10.57 9.27 -0.22
N LEU A 85 -11.71 9.95 -0.34
CA LEU A 85 -11.94 11.26 0.27
C LEU A 85 -11.91 11.19 1.79
N THR A 86 -12.51 10.18 2.41
CA THR A 86 -12.45 9.95 3.86
C THR A 86 -11.01 9.73 4.34
N LEU A 87 -10.20 9.00 3.57
CA LEU A 87 -8.78 8.79 3.85
C LEU A 87 -8.00 10.12 3.78
N LEU A 88 -8.23 10.92 2.74
CA LEU A 88 -7.62 12.24 2.61
C LEU A 88 -8.06 13.19 3.74
N ALA A 89 -9.35 13.19 4.10
CA ALA A 89 -9.87 14.00 5.21
C ALA A 89 -9.30 13.55 6.56
N SER A 90 -9.00 12.25 6.72
CA SER A 90 -8.38 11.69 7.92
C SER A 90 -6.87 11.97 8.01
N PHE A 91 -6.21 12.29 6.88
CA PHE A 91 -4.77 12.59 6.82
C PHE A 91 -4.35 13.71 7.78
N PRO A 92 -4.91 14.93 7.71
CA PRO A 92 -4.46 16.03 8.55
C PRO A 92 -4.69 15.76 10.04
N LEU A 93 -5.76 15.07 10.40
CA LEU A 93 -6.04 14.73 11.80
C LEU A 93 -5.05 13.71 12.36
N LEU A 94 -4.76 12.65 11.60
CA LEU A 94 -3.77 11.66 12.01
C LEU A 94 -2.38 12.30 12.09
N PHE A 95 -2.06 13.18 11.15
CA PHE A 95 -0.81 13.92 11.13
C PHE A 95 -0.66 14.84 12.34
N LEU A 96 -1.68 15.64 12.68
CA LEU A 96 -1.66 16.51 13.86
C LEU A 96 -1.45 15.72 15.15
N ALA A 97 -2.12 14.57 15.27
CA ALA A 97 -1.94 13.68 16.41
C ALA A 97 -0.50 13.17 16.50
N VAL A 98 0.06 12.64 15.40
CA VAL A 98 1.43 12.12 15.37
C VAL A 98 2.48 13.21 15.59
N ALA A 99 2.31 14.38 14.97
CA ALA A 99 3.24 15.52 15.11
C ALA A 99 3.32 16.01 16.57
N ARG A 100 2.18 16.01 17.30
CA ARG A 100 2.16 16.32 18.73
C ARG A 100 2.80 15.26 19.61
N LEU A 101 2.81 14.00 19.19
CA LEU A 101 3.38 12.90 19.99
C LEU A 101 4.87 12.67 19.71
N VAL A 102 5.32 12.80 18.46
CA VAL A 102 6.63 12.29 18.01
C VAL A 102 7.56 13.42 17.53
N HIS A 103 7.11 14.68 17.49
CA HIS A 103 7.90 15.83 16.99
C HIS A 103 8.54 15.61 15.60
N VAL A 104 7.92 14.77 14.77
CA VAL A 104 8.40 14.49 13.41
C VAL A 104 8.13 15.70 12.53
N ARG A 105 9.15 16.13 11.77
CA ARG A 105 9.00 17.21 10.80
C ARG A 105 8.30 16.68 9.55
N LEU A 106 7.28 17.40 9.05
CA LEU A 106 6.53 17.02 7.83
C LEU A 106 7.47 16.78 6.64
N THR A 107 8.57 17.53 6.57
CA THR A 107 9.59 17.41 5.53
C THR A 107 10.30 16.06 5.53
N GLU A 108 10.60 15.49 6.70
CA GLU A 108 11.27 14.19 6.83
C GLU A 108 10.33 13.05 6.42
N ASP A 109 9.05 13.17 6.80
CA ASP A 109 8.00 12.21 6.46
C ASP A 109 7.72 12.19 4.93
N LEU A 110 7.70 13.37 4.29
CA LEU A 110 7.57 13.49 2.83
C LEU A 110 8.84 13.03 2.09
N GLN A 111 10.02 13.32 2.64
CA GLN A 111 11.29 12.84 2.09
C GLN A 111 11.43 11.32 2.16
N ALA A 112 10.86 10.67 3.18
CA ALA A 112 10.81 9.22 3.25
C ALA A 112 9.85 8.60 2.22
N LEU A 113 8.81 9.33 1.81
CA LEU A 113 7.84 8.90 0.79
C LEU A 113 8.33 9.12 -0.64
N LEU A 114 9.16 10.14 -0.87
CA LEU A 114 9.67 10.51 -2.19
C LEU A 114 10.28 9.31 -2.96
N PRO A 115 11.18 8.50 -2.37
CA PRO A 115 11.74 7.36 -3.07
C PRO A 115 10.70 6.26 -3.38
N ALA A 116 9.75 6.01 -2.48
CA ALA A 116 8.67 5.06 -2.74
C ALA A 116 7.76 5.54 -3.89
N LEU A 117 7.52 6.86 -3.98
CA LEU A 117 6.77 7.47 -5.07
C LEU A 117 7.51 7.37 -6.40
N THR A 118 8.81 7.65 -6.44
CA THR A 118 9.61 7.54 -7.68
C THR A 118 9.70 6.09 -8.14
N ALA A 119 9.94 5.14 -7.23
CA ALA A 119 9.92 3.70 -7.54
C ALA A 119 8.57 3.25 -8.11
N SER A 120 7.47 3.70 -7.49
CA SER A 120 6.12 3.37 -7.95
C SER A 120 5.83 3.97 -9.33
N LEU A 121 6.27 5.21 -9.59
CA LEU A 121 6.09 5.89 -10.86
C LEU A 121 6.90 5.22 -11.98
N VAL A 122 8.16 4.88 -11.72
CA VAL A 122 9.03 4.15 -12.68
C VAL A 122 8.42 2.79 -12.99
N THR A 123 7.98 2.04 -11.98
CA THR A 123 7.32 0.75 -12.18
C THR A 123 6.04 0.90 -13.00
N ALA A 124 5.22 1.91 -12.72
CA ALA A 124 4.00 2.17 -13.47
C ALA A 124 4.28 2.51 -14.94
N LEU A 125 5.31 3.33 -15.21
CA LEU A 125 5.75 3.72 -16.55
C LEU A 125 6.27 2.53 -17.35
N VAL A 126 7.11 1.69 -16.76
CA VAL A 126 7.68 0.55 -17.49
C VAL A 126 6.62 -0.51 -17.75
N VAL A 127 5.72 -0.77 -16.79
CA VAL A 127 4.62 -1.71 -16.98
C VAL A 127 3.64 -1.17 -18.03
N SER A 128 3.33 0.13 -18.06
CA SER A 128 2.46 0.71 -19.08
C SER A 128 3.12 0.69 -20.47
N ALA A 129 4.41 1.00 -20.57
CA ALA A 129 5.16 0.90 -21.83
C ALA A 129 5.20 -0.54 -22.35
N THR A 130 5.52 -1.50 -21.47
CA THR A 130 5.50 -2.94 -21.80
C THR A 130 4.12 -3.37 -22.29
N LYS A 131 3.06 -2.88 -21.64
CA LYS A 131 1.69 -3.15 -22.06
C LYS A 131 1.38 -2.57 -23.43
N VAL A 132 1.79 -1.34 -23.76
CA VAL A 132 1.55 -0.74 -25.09
C VAL A 132 2.27 -1.53 -26.20
N VAL A 133 3.49 -2.01 -25.93
CA VAL A 133 4.28 -2.78 -26.89
C VAL A 133 3.69 -4.17 -27.14
N ILE A 134 3.13 -4.80 -26.10
CA ILE A 134 2.64 -6.19 -26.14
C ILE A 134 1.13 -6.27 -26.43
N ALA A 135 0.37 -5.21 -26.14
CA ALA A 135 -1.07 -5.14 -26.36
C ALA A 135 -1.38 -5.29 -27.86
N GLY A 136 -2.13 -6.35 -28.19
CA GLY A 136 -2.53 -6.69 -29.56
C GLY A 136 -1.82 -7.90 -30.16
N HIS A 137 -0.69 -8.35 -29.60
CA HIS A 137 0.08 -9.47 -30.15
C HIS A 137 -0.01 -10.76 -29.34
N VAL A 138 -0.57 -10.72 -28.11
CA VAL A 138 -0.51 -11.85 -27.17
C VAL A 138 -1.73 -11.90 -26.26
N ALA A 139 -2.07 -13.10 -25.78
CA ALA A 139 -3.21 -13.35 -24.92
C ALA A 139 -3.13 -12.56 -23.58
N PRO A 140 -4.25 -12.10 -23.00
CA PRO A 140 -4.25 -11.30 -21.76
C PRO A 140 -3.51 -11.94 -20.56
N ARG A 141 -3.45 -13.28 -20.53
CA ARG A 141 -2.74 -14.05 -19.49
C ARG A 141 -1.22 -13.86 -19.54
N THR A 142 -0.63 -13.75 -20.72
CA THR A 142 0.83 -13.56 -20.85
C THR A 142 1.23 -12.14 -20.50
N VAL A 143 0.39 -11.15 -20.80
CA VAL A 143 0.58 -9.75 -20.39
C VAL A 143 0.60 -9.62 -18.87
N LEU A 144 -0.22 -10.38 -18.15
CA LEU A 144 -0.17 -10.42 -16.68
C LEU A 144 1.08 -11.06 -16.14
N ALA A 145 1.43 -12.25 -16.63
CA ALA A 145 2.62 -12.95 -16.17
C ALA A 145 3.87 -12.10 -16.40
N ALA A 146 4.01 -11.51 -17.59
CA ALA A 146 5.09 -10.59 -17.92
C ALA A 146 5.04 -9.33 -17.04
N GLY A 147 3.87 -8.70 -16.87
CA GLY A 147 3.70 -7.51 -16.03
C GLY A 147 4.03 -7.76 -14.55
N LEU A 148 3.72 -8.95 -14.03
CA LEU A 148 4.03 -9.34 -12.66
C LEU A 148 5.54 -9.56 -12.48
N LEU A 149 6.19 -10.25 -13.41
CA LEU A 149 7.64 -10.50 -13.38
C LEU A 149 8.44 -9.21 -13.56
N VAL A 150 8.07 -8.38 -14.52
CA VAL A 150 8.69 -7.07 -14.77
C VAL A 150 8.45 -6.14 -13.58
N GLY A 151 7.22 -6.09 -13.06
CA GLY A 151 6.89 -5.31 -11.87
C GLY A 151 7.69 -5.74 -10.64
N ALA A 152 7.84 -7.04 -10.40
CA ALA A 152 8.65 -7.58 -9.31
C ALA A 152 10.14 -7.25 -9.49
N GLY A 153 10.67 -7.42 -10.71
CA GLY A 153 12.06 -7.10 -11.03
C GLY A 153 12.39 -5.62 -10.81
N ILE A 154 11.52 -4.72 -11.26
CA ILE A 154 11.69 -3.28 -11.09
C ILE A 154 11.53 -2.87 -9.63
N TYR A 155 10.57 -3.45 -8.90
CA TYR A 155 10.42 -3.17 -7.48
C TYR A 155 11.69 -3.56 -6.70
N ILE A 156 12.26 -4.73 -6.97
CA ILE A 156 13.53 -5.18 -6.36
C ILE A 156 14.68 -4.25 -6.75
N ALA A 157 14.77 -3.87 -8.03
CA ALA A 157 15.80 -2.96 -8.51
C ALA A 157 15.69 -1.59 -7.83
N ALA A 158 14.48 -1.02 -7.76
CA ALA A 158 14.21 0.27 -7.14
C ALA A 158 14.51 0.26 -5.64
N VAL A 159 14.12 -0.79 -4.91
CA VAL A 159 14.47 -0.95 -3.49
C VAL A 159 15.99 -1.02 -3.31
N ARG A 160 16.71 -1.71 -4.21
CA ARG A 160 18.17 -1.78 -4.16
C ARG A 160 18.88 -0.46 -4.44
N THR A 161 18.37 0.37 -5.36
CA THR A 161 18.98 1.68 -5.68
C THR A 161 18.64 2.76 -4.67
N ILE A 162 17.45 2.72 -4.09
CA ILE A 162 16.96 3.78 -3.19
C ILE A 162 17.52 3.63 -1.77
N ASP A 163 17.61 2.41 -1.25
CA ASP A 163 18.12 2.18 0.10
C ASP A 163 18.86 0.84 0.20
N PRO A 164 20.10 0.76 -0.33
CA PRO A 164 20.91 -0.46 -0.21
C PRO A 164 21.17 -0.85 1.25
N GLY A 165 21.12 0.10 2.20
CA GLY A 165 21.35 -0.13 3.62
C GLY A 165 20.19 -0.84 4.34
N SER A 166 18.94 -0.57 3.96
CA SER A 166 17.77 -1.23 4.57
C SER A 166 17.58 -2.67 4.11
N PHE A 167 17.97 -3.01 2.88
CA PHE A 167 17.99 -4.40 2.41
C PHE A 167 18.97 -5.26 3.24
N LEU A 168 20.17 -4.74 3.49
CA LEU A 168 21.18 -5.40 4.34
C LEU A 168 20.72 -5.53 5.80
N ARG A 169 19.98 -4.55 6.33
CA ARG A 169 19.39 -4.63 7.68
C ARG A 169 18.32 -5.73 7.77
N SER A 170 17.40 -5.82 6.83
CA SER A 170 16.35 -6.86 6.82
C SER A 170 16.93 -8.27 6.70
N VAL A 171 17.93 -8.47 5.83
CA VAL A 171 18.65 -9.75 5.72
C VAL A 171 19.37 -10.09 7.01
N ARG A 172 19.98 -9.10 7.68
CA ARG A 172 20.63 -9.29 8.98
C ARG A 172 19.63 -9.68 10.08
N TYR A 173 18.43 -9.10 10.11
CA TYR A 173 17.38 -9.45 11.07
C TYR A 173 16.82 -10.86 10.84
N ILE A 174 16.57 -11.24 9.59
CA ILE A 174 16.13 -12.60 9.24
C ILE A 174 17.22 -13.62 9.62
N ARG A 175 18.49 -13.32 9.33
CA ARG A 175 19.63 -14.16 9.70
C ARG A 175 19.82 -14.25 11.21
N ALA A 176 19.59 -13.18 11.95
CA ALA A 176 19.65 -13.17 13.42
C ALA A 176 18.48 -13.93 14.06
N MET A 177 17.28 -13.90 13.47
CA MET A 177 16.15 -14.71 13.93
C MET A 177 16.33 -16.19 13.63
N LEU A 178 16.90 -16.54 12.48
CA LEU A 178 17.23 -17.92 12.13
C LEU A 178 18.42 -18.46 12.96
N GLY A 179 19.40 -17.62 13.29
CA GLY A 179 20.53 -17.98 14.16
C GLY A 179 20.19 -18.08 15.65
N ARG A 180 19.01 -17.64 16.08
CA ARG A 180 18.56 -17.78 17.48
C ARG A 180 17.94 -19.16 17.77
N LYS A 181 17.69 -19.97 16.74
CA LYS A 181 17.11 -21.30 16.89
C LYS A 181 18.11 -22.33 17.44
N GLU A 182 19.40 -22.00 17.54
CA GLU A 182 20.44 -22.91 18.08
C GLU A 182 20.66 -22.82 19.60
N TYR A 183 19.94 -21.97 20.36
CA TYR A 183 20.11 -21.88 21.82
C TYR A 183 19.03 -22.62 22.64
N ASP A 184 17.85 -22.90 22.07
CA ASP A 184 16.76 -23.57 22.80
C ASP A 184 16.78 -25.11 22.69
N ASP A 185 17.74 -25.68 21.94
CA ASP A 185 17.93 -27.15 21.80
C ASP A 185 19.08 -27.70 22.68
N ALA A 186 19.65 -26.90 23.59
CA ALA A 186 20.57 -27.43 24.60
C ALA A 186 19.75 -28.14 25.69
N PRO A 187 19.89 -29.47 25.87
CA PRO A 187 19.19 -30.16 26.93
C PRO A 187 19.65 -29.61 28.28
N ALA A 188 18.72 -29.08 29.05
CA ALA A 188 18.88 -28.91 30.48
C ALA A 188 19.03 -30.32 31.09
N GLY A 189 20.26 -30.80 31.24
CA GLY A 189 20.51 -32.12 31.80
C GLY A 189 21.98 -32.38 32.08
N GLY A 190 22.31 -32.45 33.37
CA GLY A 190 23.60 -32.88 33.91
C GLY A 190 23.87 -32.29 35.27
#